data_AF-J9E927-F1
#
_entry.id   AF-J9E927-F1
#
_cell.length_a   1.000
_cell.length_b   1.000
_cell.length_c   1.000
_cell.angle_alpha   90.00
_cell.angle_beta   90.00
_cell.angle_gamma   90.00
#
_symmetry.space_group_name_H-M   'P 1'
#
loop_
_entity.id
_entity.type
_entity.pdbx_description
1 polymer ?
#
loop_
_entity_poly.entity_id
_entity_poly.type
_entity_poly.pdbx_seq_one_letter_code
_entity_poly.pdbx_strand_id
1 'polypeptide(L)'
;MAEESIRSDQFTVWAREKKIGFLRERALLWRVKHAKRMGEDPNRQIATAGHLVVVRRKDALGSLGPAILEVLFNENPLDELVTALREASTEMVREFLSDLRYLLVSESDAQISDITFFLSNASLLTAFSYRSQQKGINDDDFEALFPALSDAQIRLIDLNGSCPTKEIQLIVKNLNVRLVRFHRYPGVNVSFI
;
A
#
# COMPACT_ATOMS: atom_id res chain seq x y z
N MET A 1 -27.60 21.65 -0.38
CA MET A 1 -27.11 20.62 0.56
C MET A 1 -27.14 19.18 0.00
N ALA A 2 -27.53 18.94 -1.26
CA ALA A 2 -27.58 17.59 -1.83
C ALA A 2 -26.35 17.21 -2.70
N GLU A 3 -25.50 18.17 -3.10
CA GLU A 3 -24.37 17.91 -4.00
C GLU A 3 -23.09 17.43 -3.27
N GLU A 4 -22.86 17.84 -2.02
CA GLU A 4 -21.71 17.36 -1.23
C GLU A 4 -21.86 15.88 -0.83
N SER A 5 -23.10 15.44 -0.58
CA SER A 5 -23.40 14.05 -0.20
C SER A 5 -23.17 13.04 -1.32
N ILE A 6 -23.25 13.43 -2.60
CA ILE A 6 -23.10 12.51 -3.73
C ILE A 6 -21.62 12.22 -4.01
N ARG A 7 -20.72 13.17 -3.70
CA ARG A 7 -19.27 12.98 -3.85
C ARG A 7 -18.68 12.03 -2.80
N SER A 8 -19.30 11.90 -1.63
CA SER A 8 -18.75 11.04 -0.57
C SER A 8 -18.83 9.55 -0.91
N ASP A 9 -19.83 9.10 -1.67
CA ASP A 9 -20.03 7.66 -1.98
C ASP A 9 -19.37 7.20 -3.30
N GLN A 10 -18.37 7.94 -3.80
CA GLN A 10 -17.74 7.66 -5.08
C GLN A 10 -16.23 7.54 -4.97
N PHE A 11 -15.67 6.57 -5.69
CA PHE A 11 -14.25 6.49 -5.98
C PHE A 11 -13.98 6.87 -7.42
N THR A 12 -12.85 7.51 -7.65
CA THR A 12 -12.33 7.71 -9.00
C THR A 12 -11.26 6.67 -9.25
N VAL A 13 -11.41 5.92 -10.34
CA VAL A 13 -10.51 4.86 -10.75
C VAL A 13 -9.92 5.22 -12.09
N TRP A 14 -8.59 5.09 -12.22
CA TRP A 14 -7.94 5.21 -13.52
C TRP A 14 -7.90 3.84 -14.19
N ALA A 15 -8.40 3.74 -15.42
CA ALA A 15 -8.36 2.53 -16.23
C ALA A 15 -7.89 2.87 -17.66
N ARG A 16 -7.07 2.00 -18.26
CA ARG A 16 -6.59 2.19 -19.63
C ARG A 16 -7.75 2.14 -20.64
N GLU A 17 -8.73 1.28 -20.41
CA GLU A 17 -9.90 1.13 -21.29
C GLU A 17 -11.21 1.40 -20.52
N LYS A 18 -12.10 2.19 -21.12
CA LYS A 18 -13.42 2.56 -20.55
C LYS A 18 -14.35 1.37 -20.27
N LYS A 19 -14.11 0.23 -20.93
CA LYS A 19 -15.01 -0.94 -20.96
C LYS A 19 -14.52 -2.14 -20.16
N ILE A 20 -13.39 -2.05 -19.46
CA ILE A 20 -13.00 -3.12 -18.55
C ILE A 20 -14.04 -3.11 -17.44
N GLY A 21 -14.96 -4.07 -17.50
CA GLY A 21 -15.76 -4.44 -16.33
C GLY A 21 -14.75 -4.65 -15.22
N PHE A 22 -15.00 -4.02 -14.08
CA PHE A 22 -14.19 -4.09 -12.87
C PHE A 22 -14.23 -5.50 -12.28
N LEU A 23 -13.73 -6.46 -13.07
CA LEU A 23 -13.63 -7.87 -12.77
C LEU A 23 -12.51 -8.01 -11.77
N ARG A 24 -12.79 -8.78 -10.73
CA ARG A 24 -11.81 -9.15 -9.72
C ARG A 24 -10.76 -10.05 -10.36
N GLU A 25 -9.71 -9.44 -10.90
CA GLU A 25 -8.55 -10.18 -11.35
C GLU A 25 -7.65 -10.48 -10.15
N ARG A 26 -7.21 -11.74 -10.03
CA ARG A 26 -6.42 -12.24 -8.89
C ARG A 26 -4.99 -11.66 -8.82
N ALA A 27 -4.67 -10.68 -9.67
CA ALA A 27 -3.33 -10.10 -9.81
C ALA A 27 -3.38 -8.57 -10.01
N LEU A 28 -4.43 -7.90 -9.51
CA LEU A 28 -4.53 -6.45 -9.63
C LEU A 28 -3.52 -5.73 -8.73
N LEU A 29 -2.71 -4.88 -9.36
CA LEU A 29 -1.91 -3.88 -8.66
C LEU A 29 -2.71 -2.58 -8.61
N TRP A 30 -2.96 -2.11 -7.40
CA TRP A 30 -3.58 -0.82 -7.16
C TRP A 30 -2.60 0.16 -6.56
N ARG A 31 -2.72 1.43 -6.98
CA ARG A 31 -1.99 2.56 -6.41
C ARG A 31 -2.99 3.51 -5.79
N VAL A 32 -2.79 3.83 -4.52
CA VAL A 32 -3.49 4.94 -3.88
C VAL A 32 -2.91 6.22 -4.45
N LYS A 33 -3.76 7.04 -5.06
CA LYS A 33 -3.36 8.28 -5.71
C LYS A 33 -4.35 9.39 -5.40
N HIS A 34 -3.82 10.60 -5.18
CA HIS A 34 -4.64 11.79 -5.14
C HIS A 34 -5.37 11.97 -6.48
N ALA A 35 -6.64 12.37 -6.44
CA ALA A 35 -7.49 12.48 -7.63
C ALA A 35 -6.88 13.35 -8.74
N LYS A 36 -6.17 14.42 -8.36
CA LYS A 36 -5.46 15.33 -9.28
C LYS A 36 -4.23 14.72 -9.96
N ARG A 37 -3.71 13.58 -9.49
CA ARG A 37 -2.46 12.94 -9.94
C ARG A 37 -2.70 11.58 -10.63
N MET A 38 -3.95 11.31 -10.97
CA MET A 38 -4.33 10.06 -11.62
C MET A 38 -3.74 9.99 -13.03
N GLY A 39 -3.15 8.84 -13.38
CA GLY A 39 -2.44 8.65 -14.65
C GLY A 39 -1.02 9.22 -14.71
N GLU A 40 -0.58 9.96 -13.69
CA GLU A 40 0.79 10.49 -13.62
C GLU A 40 1.80 9.46 -13.09
N ASP A 41 3.04 9.56 -13.55
CA ASP A 41 4.20 8.83 -13.02
C ASP A 41 4.82 9.57 -11.80
N PRO A 42 5.88 9.02 -11.18
CA PRO A 42 6.62 9.68 -10.10
C PRO A 42 7.13 11.09 -10.43
N ASN A 43 7.39 11.39 -11.71
CA ASN A 43 7.95 12.64 -12.22
C ASN A 43 6.86 13.62 -12.71
N ARG A 44 5.59 13.35 -12.40
CA ARG A 44 4.41 14.14 -12.85
C ARG A 44 4.19 14.12 -14.35
N GLN A 45 4.67 13.10 -15.05
CA GLN A 45 4.41 12.90 -16.46
C GLN A 45 3.23 11.95 -16.65
N ILE A 46 2.35 12.24 -17.60
CA ILE A 46 1.27 11.31 -17.98
C ILE A 46 1.92 10.13 -18.70
N ALA A 47 2.09 9.00 -18.00
CA ALA A 47 2.82 7.85 -18.52
C ALA A 47 2.07 7.11 -19.63
N THR A 48 0.73 7.13 -19.58
CA THR A 48 -0.13 6.34 -20.49
C THR A 48 -1.48 7.00 -20.69
N ALA A 49 -2.01 6.91 -21.91
CA ALA A 49 -3.40 7.26 -22.20
C ALA A 49 -4.36 6.32 -21.43
N GLY A 50 -5.40 6.91 -20.82
CA GLY A 50 -6.42 6.18 -20.08
C GLY A 50 -7.57 7.10 -19.71
N HIS A 51 -8.50 6.58 -18.91
CA HIS A 51 -9.72 7.27 -18.52
C HIS A 51 -9.91 7.23 -17.00
N LEU A 52 -10.37 8.36 -16.46
CA LEU A 52 -10.95 8.39 -15.11
C LEU A 52 -12.39 7.91 -15.20
N VAL A 53 -12.70 6.88 -14.44
CA VAL A 53 -14.03 6.30 -14.30
C VAL A 53 -14.47 6.51 -12.87
N VAL A 54 -15.65 7.10 -12.70
CA VAL A 54 -16.28 7.26 -11.39
C VAL A 54 -17.08 6.00 -11.12
N VAL A 55 -16.83 5.39 -9.97
CA VAL A 55 -17.51 4.17 -9.50
C VAL A 55 -18.08 4.41 -8.12
N ARG A 56 -19.19 3.74 -7.79
CA ARG A 56 -19.72 3.78 -6.42
C ARG A 56 -18.74 3.08 -5.50
N ARG A 57 -18.56 3.63 -4.30
CA ARG A 57 -17.64 3.11 -3.29
C ARG A 57 -17.92 1.63 -3.01
N LYS A 58 -19.18 1.28 -2.77
CA LYS A 58 -19.62 -0.11 -2.54
C LYS A 58 -19.21 -1.06 -3.67
N ASP A 59 -19.41 -0.64 -4.92
CA ASP A 59 -19.09 -1.47 -6.08
C ASP A 59 -17.58 -1.65 -6.21
N ALA A 60 -16.81 -0.57 -6.02
CA ALA A 60 -15.36 -0.62 -6.03
C ALA A 60 -14.80 -1.54 -4.93
N LEU A 61 -15.30 -1.42 -3.70
CA LEU A 61 -14.84 -2.24 -2.58
C LEU A 61 -15.22 -3.72 -2.75
N GLY A 62 -16.35 -4.03 -3.38
CA GLY A 62 -16.76 -5.40 -3.67
C GLY A 62 -16.00 -6.06 -4.83
N SER A 63 -15.54 -5.29 -5.82
CA SER A 63 -15.03 -5.87 -7.08
C SER A 63 -13.57 -5.56 -7.42
N LEU A 64 -12.97 -4.54 -6.81
CA LEU A 64 -11.62 -4.05 -7.14
C LEU A 64 -10.55 -4.39 -6.10
N GLY A 65 -10.74 -5.47 -5.36
CA GLY A 65 -9.76 -5.92 -4.36
C GLY A 65 -8.34 -6.07 -4.94
N PRO A 66 -7.31 -5.46 -4.34
CA PRO A 66 -5.92 -5.57 -4.79
C PRO A 66 -5.27 -6.89 -4.41
N ALA A 67 -4.39 -7.40 -5.27
CA ALA A 67 -3.35 -8.36 -4.90
C ALA A 67 -2.08 -7.66 -4.39
N ILE A 68 -1.80 -6.47 -4.93
CA ILE A 68 -0.71 -5.58 -4.52
C ILE A 68 -1.31 -4.19 -4.31
N LEU A 69 -1.06 -3.59 -3.15
CA LEU A 69 -1.44 -2.20 -2.86
C LEU A 69 -0.19 -1.37 -2.66
N GLU A 70 -0.03 -0.34 -3.48
CA GLU A 70 1.09 0.60 -3.42
C GLU A 70 0.60 1.99 -2.98
N VAL A 71 1.29 2.57 -2.01
CA VAL A 71 1.18 3.96 -1.59
C VAL A 71 2.54 4.59 -1.81
N LEU A 72 2.65 5.39 -2.87
CA LEU A 72 3.92 5.94 -3.34
C LEU A 72 3.89 7.47 -3.24
N PHE A 73 4.93 8.10 -2.72
CA PHE A 73 5.04 9.57 -2.63
C PHE A 73 4.05 10.20 -1.64
N ASN A 74 4.41 11.37 -1.13
CA ASN A 74 3.56 12.17 -0.25
C ASN A 74 2.30 12.63 -0.99
N GLU A 75 1.30 13.06 -0.20
CA GLU A 75 0.03 13.60 -0.64
C GLU A 75 -0.89 12.55 -1.30
N ASN A 76 -0.57 11.27 -1.18
CA ASN A 76 -1.45 10.20 -1.64
C ASN A 76 -2.33 9.73 -0.47
N PRO A 77 -3.67 9.85 -0.60
CA PRO A 77 -4.57 9.86 0.54
C PRO A 77 -4.90 8.44 1.03
N LEU A 78 -3.95 7.80 1.72
CA LEU A 78 -4.17 6.49 2.34
C LEU A 78 -5.23 6.56 3.44
N ASP A 79 -5.23 7.65 4.20
CA ASP A 79 -6.18 7.96 5.27
C ASP A 79 -7.63 8.01 4.76
N GLU A 80 -7.88 8.61 3.60
CA GLU A 80 -9.20 8.64 2.98
C GLU A 80 -9.66 7.22 2.58
N LEU A 81 -8.76 6.41 2.03
CA LEU A 81 -9.07 5.01 1.70
C LEU A 81 -9.37 4.20 2.97
N VAL A 82 -8.56 4.34 4.02
CA VAL A 82 -8.79 3.66 5.31
C VAL A 82 -10.09 4.11 5.95
N THR A 83 -10.42 5.41 5.88
CA THR A 83 -11.70 5.94 6.38
C THR A 83 -12.87 5.31 5.64
N ALA A 84 -12.82 5.27 4.31
CA ALA A 84 -13.85 4.62 3.51
C ALA A 84 -13.99 3.11 3.80
N LEU A 85 -12.89 2.41 4.09
CA LEU A 85 -12.92 1.01 4.51
C LEU A 85 -13.50 0.84 5.92
N ARG A 86 -13.18 1.73 6.87
CA ARG A 86 -13.74 1.70 8.23
C ARG A 86 -15.24 1.98 8.26
N GLU A 87 -15.74 2.78 7.34
CA GLU A 87 -17.17 3.05 7.16
C GLU A 87 -17.91 1.91 6.45
N ALA A 88 -17.20 1.00 5.79
CA ALA A 88 -17.77 -0.17 5.14
C ALA A 88 -18.06 -1.30 6.14
N SER A 89 -18.98 -2.20 5.78
CA SER A 89 -19.22 -3.43 6.54
C SER A 89 -17.98 -4.31 6.61
N THR A 90 -17.78 -5.02 7.73
CA THR A 90 -16.65 -5.94 7.91
C THR A 90 -16.51 -6.95 6.77
N GLU A 91 -17.62 -7.46 6.25
CA GLU A 91 -17.65 -8.40 5.12
C GLU A 91 -17.03 -7.79 3.87
N MET A 92 -17.33 -6.52 3.59
CA MET A 92 -16.83 -5.79 2.43
C MET A 92 -15.34 -5.47 2.56
N VAL A 93 -14.86 -5.14 3.76
CA VAL A 93 -13.42 -4.97 4.01
C VAL A 93 -12.68 -6.29 3.79
N ARG A 94 -13.21 -7.39 4.33
CA ARG A 94 -12.64 -8.73 4.13
C ARG A 94 -12.65 -9.13 2.66
N GLU A 95 -13.71 -8.79 1.93
CA GLU A 95 -13.80 -9.05 0.50
C GLU A 95 -12.77 -8.23 -0.28
N PHE A 96 -12.68 -6.91 -0.03
CA PHE A 96 -11.72 -6.04 -0.69
C PHE A 96 -10.27 -6.48 -0.47
N LEU A 97 -9.93 -6.90 0.75
CA LEU A 97 -8.56 -7.28 1.13
C LEU A 97 -8.25 -8.78 0.97
N SER A 98 -9.20 -9.58 0.49
CA SER A 98 -9.06 -11.05 0.55
C SER A 98 -7.87 -11.59 -0.25
N ASP A 99 -7.45 -10.86 -1.29
CA ASP A 99 -6.39 -11.26 -2.21
C ASP A 99 -5.09 -10.48 -1.98
N LEU A 100 -5.08 -9.52 -1.04
CA LEU A 100 -3.94 -8.65 -0.80
C LEU A 100 -2.77 -9.44 -0.21
N ARG A 101 -1.69 -9.55 -0.98
CA ARG A 101 -0.47 -10.30 -0.61
C ARG A 101 0.73 -9.41 -0.35
N TYR A 102 0.72 -8.21 -0.93
CA TYR A 102 1.81 -7.26 -0.80
C TYR A 102 1.30 -5.83 -0.58
N LEU A 103 1.71 -5.24 0.54
CA LEU A 103 1.56 -3.83 0.85
C LEU A 103 2.91 -3.13 0.71
N LEU A 104 2.97 -2.10 -0.14
CA LEU A 104 4.15 -1.29 -0.35
C LEU A 104 3.83 0.16 -0.01
N VAL A 105 4.53 0.71 0.98
CA VAL A 105 4.46 2.10 1.38
C VAL A 105 5.83 2.73 1.14
N SER A 106 5.90 3.76 0.30
CA SER A 106 7.18 4.36 -0.12
C SER A 106 7.08 5.86 -0.26
N GLU A 107 7.99 6.59 0.37
CA GLU A 107 8.05 8.06 0.35
C GLU A 107 6.71 8.72 0.68
N SER A 108 5.92 8.13 1.58
CA SER A 108 4.54 8.53 1.87
C SER A 108 4.41 9.14 3.26
N ASP A 109 3.43 10.01 3.42
CA ASP A 109 2.90 10.61 4.64
C ASP A 109 1.85 9.75 5.36
N ALA A 110 1.72 8.48 4.95
CA ALA A 110 0.87 7.48 5.56
C ALA A 110 1.13 7.33 7.07
N GLN A 111 0.06 7.37 7.87
CA GLN A 111 0.15 7.17 9.30
C GLN A 111 0.33 5.69 9.64
N ILE A 112 1.05 5.41 10.73
CA ILE A 112 1.28 4.04 11.22
C ILE A 112 -0.03 3.31 11.55
N SER A 113 -1.04 4.04 12.02
CA SER A 113 -2.39 3.51 12.27
C SER A 113 -3.09 3.00 11.01
N ASP A 114 -2.86 3.67 9.88
CA ASP A 114 -3.46 3.33 8.59
C ASP A 114 -2.76 2.12 7.98
N ILE A 115 -1.44 2.04 8.12
CA ILE A 115 -0.65 0.87 7.70
C ILE A 115 -1.07 -0.35 8.54
N THR A 116 -1.14 -0.19 9.87
CA THR A 116 -1.58 -1.24 10.81
C THR A 116 -2.97 -1.75 10.47
N PHE A 117 -3.89 -0.88 10.03
CA PHE A 117 -5.22 -1.31 9.58
C PHE A 117 -5.15 -2.37 8.47
N PHE A 118 -4.30 -2.19 7.45
CA PHE A 118 -4.14 -3.21 6.41
C PHE A 118 -3.47 -4.48 6.92
N LEU A 119 -2.41 -4.35 7.73
CA LEU A 119 -1.72 -5.49 8.33
C LEU A 119 -2.68 -6.39 9.13
N SER A 120 -3.60 -5.79 9.88
CA SER A 120 -4.56 -6.53 10.72
C SER A 120 -5.76 -7.11 9.96
N ASN A 121 -6.09 -6.58 8.77
CA ASN A 121 -7.32 -6.98 8.06
C ASN A 121 -7.06 -7.81 6.79
N ALA A 122 -5.83 -7.88 6.29
CA ALA A 122 -5.47 -8.63 5.09
C ALA A 122 -4.93 -10.03 5.43
N SER A 123 -5.78 -11.05 5.38
CA SER A 123 -5.42 -12.41 5.83
C SER A 123 -4.39 -13.15 4.98
N LEU A 124 -4.13 -12.69 3.75
CA LEU A 124 -3.13 -13.28 2.85
C LEU A 124 -1.86 -12.44 2.73
N LEU A 125 -1.74 -11.37 3.51
CA LEU A 125 -0.61 -10.47 3.44
C LEU A 125 0.65 -11.20 3.89
N THR A 126 1.63 -11.34 2.99
CA THR A 126 2.88 -12.07 3.26
C THR A 126 4.12 -11.24 2.97
N ALA A 127 3.96 -10.15 2.23
CA ALA A 127 5.02 -9.24 1.85
C ALA A 127 4.68 -7.82 2.31
N PHE A 128 5.67 -7.13 2.86
CA PHE A 128 5.55 -5.74 3.30
C PHE A 128 6.78 -4.94 2.87
N SER A 129 6.57 -3.72 2.41
CA SER A 129 7.65 -2.78 2.16
C SER A 129 7.33 -1.44 2.77
N TYR A 130 8.31 -0.89 3.48
CA TYR A 130 8.26 0.48 3.97
C TYR A 130 9.54 1.20 3.54
N ARG A 131 9.40 2.35 2.87
CA ARG A 131 10.52 3.13 2.33
C ARG A 131 10.33 4.61 2.63
N SER A 132 11.38 5.26 3.14
CA SER A 132 11.48 6.71 3.33
C SER A 132 12.93 7.13 3.09
N GLN A 133 13.22 7.75 1.94
CA GLN A 133 14.57 8.06 1.46
C GLN A 133 15.12 9.36 2.05
N GLN A 134 14.25 10.30 2.41
CA GLN A 134 14.69 11.63 2.86
C GLN A 134 14.68 11.80 4.37
N LYS A 135 13.79 11.10 5.09
CA LYS A 135 13.63 11.28 6.54
C LYS A 135 13.90 10.02 7.36
N GLY A 136 13.96 8.85 6.72
CA GLY A 136 13.78 7.59 7.43
C GLY A 136 12.38 7.53 8.06
N ILE A 137 12.08 6.43 8.73
CA ILE A 137 11.06 6.36 9.77
C ILE A 137 11.81 6.44 11.10
N ASN A 138 11.25 7.10 12.11
CA ASN A 138 11.83 7.01 13.44
C ASN A 138 11.78 5.53 13.89
N ASP A 139 12.84 5.03 14.52
CA ASP A 139 12.88 3.67 15.05
C ASP A 139 11.64 3.33 15.89
N ASP A 140 11.15 4.27 16.71
CA ASP A 140 9.99 4.04 17.58
C ASP A 140 8.69 3.84 16.78
N ASP A 141 8.51 4.62 15.71
CA ASP A 141 7.36 4.50 14.80
C ASP A 141 7.45 3.22 13.98
N PHE A 142 8.66 2.81 13.60
CA PHE A 142 8.88 1.55 12.90
C PHE A 142 8.65 0.35 13.82
N GLU A 143 9.14 0.42 15.05
CA GLU A 143 8.95 -0.60 16.09
C GLU A 143 7.45 -0.80 16.40
N ALA A 144 6.64 0.26 16.32
CA ALA A 144 5.20 0.18 16.49
C ALA A 144 4.48 -0.70 15.44
N LEU A 145 5.09 -0.95 14.27
CA LEU A 145 4.52 -1.85 13.25
C LEU A 145 4.71 -3.34 13.59
N PHE A 146 5.67 -3.68 14.44
CA PHE A 146 6.10 -5.07 14.64
C PHE A 146 5.03 -6.02 15.19
N PRO A 147 4.18 -5.61 16.16
CA PRO A 147 3.07 -6.45 16.59
C PRO A 147 2.18 -6.85 15.40
N ALA A 148 1.78 -5.86 14.59
CA ALA A 148 0.93 -6.10 13.43
C ALA A 148 1.62 -6.89 12.31
N LEU A 149 2.92 -6.67 12.07
CA LEU A 149 3.72 -7.44 11.11
C LEU A 149 3.88 -8.90 11.54
N SER A 150 4.05 -9.14 12.85
CA SER A 150 4.15 -10.49 13.42
C SER A 150 2.83 -11.24 13.34
N ASP A 151 1.73 -10.57 13.71
CA ASP A 151 0.37 -11.12 13.64
C ASP A 151 -0.03 -11.47 12.19
N ALA A 152 0.33 -10.60 11.24
CA ALA A 152 0.15 -10.85 9.80
C ALA A 152 1.08 -11.95 9.26
N GLN A 153 2.02 -12.47 10.05
CA GLN A 153 2.98 -13.50 9.67
C GLN A 153 3.81 -13.15 8.42
N ILE A 154 4.23 -11.88 8.31
CA ILE A 154 5.00 -11.39 7.17
C ILE A 154 6.27 -12.24 6.97
N ARG A 155 6.46 -12.72 5.73
CA ARG A 155 7.57 -13.58 5.33
C ARG A 155 8.59 -12.87 4.46
N LEU A 156 8.18 -11.81 3.76
CA LEU A 156 9.04 -10.97 2.94
C LEU A 156 8.96 -9.54 3.45
N ILE A 157 10.12 -8.97 3.76
CA ILE A 157 10.22 -7.54 4.07
C ILE A 157 11.18 -6.86 3.08
N ASP A 158 10.75 -5.75 2.49
CA ASP A 158 11.53 -4.95 1.56
C ASP A 158 11.82 -3.58 2.18
N LEU A 159 13.09 -3.39 2.56
CA LEU A 159 13.59 -2.27 3.36
C LEU A 159 14.40 -1.29 2.52
N ASN A 160 14.51 -0.06 2.99
CA ASN A 160 15.45 0.89 2.39
C ASN A 160 16.90 0.50 2.67
N GLY A 161 17.76 0.77 1.70
CA GLY A 161 19.11 0.23 1.69
C GLY A 161 20.11 0.74 2.72
N SER A 162 19.79 1.85 3.37
CA SER A 162 20.57 2.41 4.48
C SER A 162 20.14 1.87 5.85
N CYS A 163 19.30 0.83 5.86
CA CYS A 163 18.66 0.22 7.03
C CYS A 163 19.59 0.25 8.26
N PRO A 164 19.33 1.10 9.27
CA PRO A 164 20.14 1.14 10.47
C PRO A 164 20.12 -0.23 11.15
N THR A 165 21.25 -0.62 11.75
CA THR A 165 21.44 -1.94 12.40
C THR A 165 20.27 -2.34 13.30
N LYS A 166 19.62 -1.37 13.95
CA LYS A 166 18.48 -1.57 14.83
C LYS A 166 17.24 -2.12 14.12
N GLU A 167 16.89 -1.64 12.92
CA GLU A 167 15.74 -2.17 12.15
C GLU A 167 15.93 -3.65 11.79
N ILE A 168 17.12 -4.02 11.29
CA ILE A 168 17.45 -5.43 10.99
C ILE A 168 17.39 -6.29 12.26
N GLN A 169 17.93 -5.80 13.38
CA GLN A 169 17.87 -6.51 14.66
C GLN A 169 16.43 -6.71 15.12
N LEU A 170 15.58 -5.69 15.01
CA LEU A 170 14.15 -5.80 15.35
C LEU A 170 13.47 -6.82 14.45
N ILE A 171 13.74 -6.82 13.13
CA ILE A 171 13.21 -7.81 12.17
C ILE A 171 13.61 -9.22 12.56
N VAL A 172 14.90 -9.47 12.79
CA VAL A 172 15.39 -10.80 13.15
C VAL A 172 14.85 -11.26 14.51
N LYS A 173 14.68 -10.35 15.47
CA LYS A 173 14.20 -10.66 16.82
C LYS A 173 12.70 -10.95 16.87
N ASN A 174 11.91 -10.17 16.12
CA ASN A 174 10.46 -10.14 16.30
C ASN A 174 9.68 -10.77 15.14
N LEU A 175 10.28 -10.93 13.96
CA LEU A 175 9.59 -11.44 12.77
C LEU A 175 10.24 -12.73 12.26
N ASN A 176 9.41 -13.71 11.90
CA ASN A 176 9.86 -14.95 11.25
C ASN A 176 9.95 -14.77 9.72
N VAL A 177 10.74 -13.77 9.29
CA VAL A 177 10.96 -13.46 7.88
C VAL A 177 11.83 -14.51 7.21
N ARG A 178 11.48 -14.86 5.97
CA ARG A 178 12.26 -15.77 5.11
C ARG A 178 13.09 -15.03 4.08
N LEU A 179 12.67 -13.83 3.71
CA LEU A 179 13.33 -13.01 2.71
C LEU A 179 13.38 -11.56 3.17
N VAL A 180 14.58 -11.01 3.20
CA VAL A 180 14.82 -9.58 3.33
C VAL A 180 15.34 -9.09 1.99
N ARG A 181 14.60 -8.17 1.37
CA ARG A 181 15.05 -7.43 0.19
C ARG A 181 15.52 -6.06 0.63
N PHE A 182 16.66 -5.64 0.10
CA PHE A 182 17.13 -4.28 0.28
C PHE A 182 16.95 -3.49 -1.00
N HIS A 183 16.32 -2.32 -0.89
CA HIS A 183 16.13 -1.39 -1.98
C HIS A 183 17.30 -0.41 -2.04
N ARG A 184 18.08 -0.48 -3.13
CA ARG A 184 19.30 0.29 -3.47
C ARG A 184 20.61 -0.27 -2.90
N TYR A 185 20.94 0.06 -1.66
CA TYR A 185 22.12 -0.42 -0.92
C TYR A 185 21.63 -1.54 0.03
N PRO A 186 22.38 -2.50 0.59
CA PRO A 186 23.80 -2.78 0.54
C PRO A 186 24.18 -3.56 -0.73
N GLY A 187 25.47 -3.51 -1.07
CA GLY A 187 26.09 -4.30 -2.14
C GLY A 187 27.24 -5.13 -1.60
N VAL A 188 27.67 -6.14 -2.36
CA VAL A 188 28.85 -6.94 -2.05
C VAL A 188 30.04 -6.33 -2.80
N ASN A 189 31.09 -5.94 -2.07
CA ASN A 189 32.36 -5.57 -2.72
C ASN A 189 33.07 -6.84 -3.20
N VAL A 190 33.25 -6.96 -4.52
CA VAL A 190 33.92 -8.08 -5.20
C VAL A 190 35.33 -7.73 -5.68
N SER A 191 35.89 -6.60 -5.28
CA SER A 191 37.29 -6.28 -5.57
C SER A 191 38.22 -7.28 -4.87
N PHE A 192 38.98 -8.04 -5.66
CA PHE A 192 40.10 -8.84 -5.15
C PHE A 192 41.23 -7.88 -4.71
N ILE A 193 41.77 -8.10 -3.51
CA ILE A 193 42.96 -7.40 -2.98
C ILE A 193 44.17 -7.72 -3.87
#